data_AF-A0A7J6RCY1-F1
#
_entry.id   AF-A0A7J6RCY1-F1
#
_cell.length_a   1.000
_cell.length_b   1.000
_cell.length_c   1.000
_cell.angle_alpha   90.00
_cell.angle_beta   90.00
_cell.angle_gamma   90.00
#
_symmetry.space_group_name_H-M   'P 1'
#
loop_
_entity.id
_entity.type
_entity.pdbx_description
1 polymer ?
#
loop_
_entity_poly.entity_id
_entity_poly.type
_entity_poly.pdbx_seq_one_letter_code
_entity_poly.pdbx_strand_id
1 'polypeptide(L)'
;IYRSRDSLDGELTALIGESYTRAYRCLIKVQQLTELEEIIKYKQLEDTGDSQSCSLMRDMWTRRLLGCRPDVEAWRSILELRTLVVPPREDLTTWLKFTALCRKSGRLSLATKTIDMLRADSTLKRDPVVTWEYLKNLYANGSRWEARDMLQSFLQQHGAVVNPDLIIDVGTGVPSAVLPSPRSRRIGSPGGRRRRRAASSFSQSQVPIELLSKCHLKMGLWTKELAEDYLQ
;
A
#
# COMPACT_ATOMS: atom_id res chain seq x y z
N ILE A 1 33.09 5.68 6.63
CA ILE A 1 32.29 6.68 5.89
C ILE A 1 33.19 7.73 5.25
N TYR A 2 33.97 8.52 6.02
CA TYR A 2 34.89 9.54 5.48
C TYR A 2 35.85 9.04 4.39
N ARG A 3 36.61 7.96 4.64
CA ARG A 3 37.52 7.37 3.63
C ARG A 3 36.81 6.97 2.32
N SER A 4 35.57 6.48 2.42
CA SER A 4 34.78 6.10 1.24
C SER A 4 34.30 7.33 0.47
N ARG A 5 34.00 8.44 1.18
CA ARG A 5 33.63 9.72 0.58
C ARG A 5 34.80 10.34 -0.19
N ASP A 6 35.99 10.34 0.40
CA ASP A 6 37.20 10.89 -0.24
C ASP A 6 37.51 10.17 -1.56
N SER A 7 37.35 8.84 -1.59
CA SER A 7 37.51 8.05 -2.82
C SER A 7 36.42 8.33 -3.86
N LEU A 8 35.17 8.58 -3.43
CA LEU A 8 34.05 8.87 -4.33
C LEU A 8 34.11 10.28 -4.90
N ASP A 9 34.72 11.23 -4.20
CA ASP A 9 34.78 12.63 -4.62
C ASP A 9 35.56 12.80 -5.93
N GLY A 10 36.69 12.09 -6.08
CA GLY A 10 37.45 12.03 -7.32
C GLY A 10 36.68 11.37 -8.48
N GLU A 11 36.00 10.25 -8.20
CA GLU A 11 35.17 9.55 -9.20
C GLU A 11 33.99 10.44 -9.65
N LEU A 12 33.30 11.08 -8.71
CA LEU A 12 32.16 11.95 -8.99
C LEU A 12 32.58 13.19 -9.79
N THR A 13 33.66 13.85 -9.40
CA THR A 13 34.16 15.06 -10.06
C THR A 13 34.51 14.79 -11.52
N ALA A 14 35.11 13.64 -11.82
CA ALA A 14 35.41 13.25 -13.19
C ALA A 14 34.13 12.98 -14.01
N LEU A 15 33.15 12.29 -13.43
CA LEU A 15 31.96 11.83 -14.16
C LEU A 15 30.87 12.89 -14.32
N ILE A 16 30.72 13.80 -13.35
CA ILE A 16 29.63 14.78 -13.34
C ILE A 16 29.76 15.78 -14.49
N GLY A 17 31.00 16.11 -14.90
CA GLY A 17 31.29 16.98 -16.04
C GLY A 17 30.96 16.36 -17.40
N GLU A 18 30.85 15.02 -17.47
CA GLU A 18 30.54 14.31 -18.71
C GLU A 18 29.04 14.11 -18.89
N SER A 19 28.36 13.51 -17.90
CA SER A 19 26.90 13.39 -17.90
C SER A 19 26.35 12.96 -16.55
N TYR A 20 25.14 13.46 -16.24
CA TYR A 20 24.39 13.02 -15.05
C TYR A 20 24.14 11.50 -15.05
N THR A 21 23.80 10.91 -16.20
CA THR A 21 23.50 9.47 -16.30
C THR A 21 24.70 8.60 -15.88
N ARG A 22 25.92 8.99 -16.26
CA ARG A 22 27.14 8.27 -15.88
C ARG A 22 27.50 8.48 -14.41
N ALA A 23 27.30 9.70 -13.90
CA ALA A 23 27.50 10.04 -12.50
C ALA A 23 26.43 9.45 -11.56
N TYR A 24 25.27 9.03 -12.06
CA TYR A 24 24.13 8.62 -11.24
C TYR A 24 24.46 7.49 -10.25
N ARG A 25 25.23 6.48 -10.67
CA ARG A 25 25.67 5.41 -9.78
C ARG A 25 26.52 5.94 -8.62
N CYS A 26 27.39 6.91 -8.89
CA CYS A 26 28.20 7.56 -7.86
C CYS A 26 27.33 8.40 -6.91
N LEU A 27 26.34 9.13 -7.44
CA LEU A 27 25.37 9.89 -6.63
C LEU A 27 24.57 8.97 -5.70
N ILE A 28 24.18 7.77 -6.16
CA ILE A 28 23.53 6.78 -5.29
C ILE A 28 24.47 6.29 -4.18
N LYS A 29 25.75 6.08 -4.45
CA LYS A 29 26.71 5.73 -3.38
C LYS A 29 26.85 6.86 -2.35
N VAL A 30 26.94 8.11 -2.79
CA VAL A 30 26.99 9.29 -1.90
C VAL A 30 25.72 9.37 -1.04
N GLN A 31 24.57 9.13 -1.67
CA GLN A 31 23.27 9.05 -1.01
C GLN A 31 23.26 7.94 0.05
N GLN A 32 23.75 6.74 -0.25
CA GLN A 32 23.86 5.63 0.70
C GLN A 32 24.77 5.95 1.89
N LEU A 33 25.91 6.62 1.65
CA LEU A 33 26.80 7.07 2.74
C LEU A 33 26.11 8.09 3.65
N THR A 34 25.33 9.00 3.06
CA THR A 34 24.55 9.99 3.82
C THR A 34 23.47 9.32 4.67
N GLU A 35 22.75 8.35 4.09
CA GLU A 35 21.73 7.58 4.82
C GLU A 35 22.37 6.79 5.98
N LEU A 36 23.56 6.22 5.81
CA LEU A 36 24.29 5.55 6.90
C LEU A 36 24.66 6.50 8.05
N GLU A 37 25.11 7.72 7.76
CA GLU A 37 25.37 8.72 8.80
C GLU A 37 24.10 9.11 9.54
N GLU A 38 22.99 9.27 8.81
CA GLU A 38 21.69 9.58 9.38
C GLU A 38 21.11 8.41 10.18
N ILE A 39 21.35 7.16 9.79
CA ILE A 39 20.96 5.96 10.55
C ILE A 39 21.63 5.93 11.92
N ILE A 40 22.92 6.32 12.01
CA ILE A 40 23.63 6.44 13.29
C ILE A 40 22.95 7.51 14.17
N LYS A 41 22.63 8.67 13.60
CA LYS A 41 21.91 9.75 14.31
C LYS A 41 20.52 9.31 14.75
N TYR A 42 19.80 8.58 13.89
CA TYR A 42 18.48 8.05 14.17
C TYR A 42 18.51 7.13 15.39
N LYS A 43 19.48 6.22 15.48
CA LYS A 43 19.65 5.35 16.66
C LYS A 43 19.89 6.15 17.94
N GLN A 44 20.72 7.18 17.89
CA GLN A 44 20.97 8.04 19.06
C GLN A 44 19.71 8.80 19.51
N LEU A 45 18.89 9.25 18.56
CA LEU A 45 17.61 9.91 18.85
C LEU A 45 16.59 8.93 19.42
N GLU A 46 16.54 7.69 18.91
CA GLU A 46 15.73 6.59 19.42
C GLU A 46 16.09 6.27 20.89
N ASP A 47 17.39 6.20 21.21
CA ASP A 47 17.89 5.96 22.57
C ASP A 47 17.53 7.11 23.54
N THR A 48 17.44 8.34 23.03
CA THR A 48 17.06 9.53 23.82
C THR A 48 15.53 9.68 23.94
N GLY A 49 14.76 8.92 23.16
CA GLY A 49 13.29 8.98 23.13
C GLY A 49 12.73 10.13 22.28
N ASP A 50 13.54 10.79 21.44
CA ASP A 50 13.09 11.89 20.56
C ASP A 50 12.36 11.35 19.32
N SER A 51 11.11 10.92 19.54
CA SER A 51 10.25 10.35 18.50
C SER A 51 9.90 11.36 17.39
N GLN A 52 9.91 12.67 17.69
CA GLN A 52 9.57 13.71 16.72
C GLN A 52 10.68 13.86 15.68
N SER A 53 11.94 13.98 16.13
CA SER A 53 13.08 14.05 15.22
C SER A 53 13.22 12.78 14.37
N CYS A 54 12.96 11.60 14.94
CA CYS A 54 12.91 10.34 14.19
C CYS A 54 11.83 10.38 13.10
N SER A 55 10.64 10.91 13.39
CA SER A 55 9.58 11.04 12.38
C SER A 55 9.97 11.99 11.25
N LEU A 56 10.54 13.16 11.58
CA LEU A 56 11.02 14.12 10.58
C LEU A 56 12.10 13.51 9.68
N MET A 57 12.98 12.69 10.26
CA MET A 57 14.02 11.99 9.50
C MET A 57 13.42 10.97 8.53
N ARG A 58 12.42 10.18 8.95
CA ARG A 58 11.69 9.26 8.06
C ARG A 58 10.97 9.99 6.92
N ASP A 59 10.40 11.16 7.19
CA ASP A 59 9.76 11.98 6.16
C ASP A 59 10.77 12.55 5.16
N MET A 60 11.96 12.97 5.62
CA MET A 60 13.06 13.38 4.76
C MET A 60 13.54 12.23 3.88
N TRP A 61 13.79 11.06 4.47
CA TRP A 61 14.15 9.83 3.76
C TRP A 61 13.13 9.46 2.69
N THR A 62 11.84 9.53 3.01
CA THR A 62 10.76 9.24 2.07
C THR A 62 10.77 10.22 0.90
N ARG A 63 10.80 11.54 1.17
CA ARG A 63 10.85 12.56 0.10
C ARG A 63 12.07 12.38 -0.81
N ARG A 64 13.23 12.11 -0.21
CA ARG A 64 14.50 11.95 -0.94
C ARG A 64 14.49 10.72 -1.85
N LEU A 65 13.95 9.59 -1.37
CA LEU A 65 13.81 8.39 -2.17
C LEU A 65 12.80 8.58 -3.32
N LEU A 66 11.68 9.26 -3.08
CA LEU A 66 10.71 9.57 -4.13
C LEU A 66 11.27 10.50 -5.22
N GLY A 67 12.29 11.30 -4.89
CA GLY A 67 13.02 12.12 -5.85
C GLY A 67 14.09 11.36 -6.66
N CYS A 68 14.43 10.13 -6.27
CA CYS A 68 15.34 9.29 -7.05
C CYS A 68 14.68 8.79 -8.33
N ARG A 69 15.50 8.53 -9.36
CA ARG A 69 15.05 7.83 -10.58
C ARG A 69 14.34 6.52 -10.17
N PRO A 70 13.30 6.09 -10.90
CA PRO A 70 12.64 4.80 -10.69
C PRO A 70 13.55 3.65 -11.15
N ASP A 71 14.67 3.46 -10.45
CA ASP A 71 15.64 2.40 -10.66
C ASP A 71 15.55 1.39 -9.52
N VAL A 72 15.31 0.13 -9.87
CA VAL A 72 15.05 -0.94 -8.89
C VAL A 72 16.24 -1.15 -7.98
N GLU A 73 17.46 -1.12 -8.52
CA GLU A 73 18.66 -1.42 -7.74
C GLU A 73 18.98 -0.27 -6.78
N ALA A 74 18.89 0.98 -7.24
CA ALA A 74 19.06 2.16 -6.39
C ALA A 74 18.05 2.21 -5.24
N TRP A 75 16.77 1.93 -5.53
CA TRP A 75 15.74 1.90 -4.49
C TRP A 75 15.98 0.79 -3.49
N ARG A 76 16.27 -0.42 -3.98
CA ARG A 76 16.57 -1.58 -3.14
C ARG A 76 17.74 -1.30 -2.20
N SER A 77 18.85 -0.81 -2.74
CA SER A 77 20.08 -0.61 -1.99
C SER A 77 19.99 0.51 -0.96
N ILE A 78 19.08 1.48 -1.13
CA ILE A 78 18.77 2.50 -0.11
C ILE A 78 17.82 1.93 0.94
N LEU A 79 16.77 1.21 0.53
CA LEU A 79 15.80 0.62 1.45
C LEU A 79 16.43 -0.41 2.38
N GLU A 80 17.35 -1.24 1.87
CA GLU A 80 18.11 -2.21 2.68
C GLU A 80 18.86 -1.52 3.83
N LEU A 81 19.43 -0.33 3.61
CA LEU A 81 20.05 0.45 4.69
C LEU A 81 19.03 0.90 5.74
N ARG A 82 17.88 1.40 5.31
CA ARG A 82 16.83 1.88 6.23
C ARG A 82 16.26 0.78 7.12
N THR A 83 16.28 -0.48 6.67
CA THR A 83 15.83 -1.61 7.49
C THR A 83 16.64 -1.82 8.77
N LEU A 84 17.86 -1.24 8.87
CA LEU A 84 18.67 -1.30 10.08
C LEU A 84 18.03 -0.59 11.29
N VAL A 85 17.13 0.36 11.02
CA VAL A 85 16.46 1.19 12.04
C VAL A 85 14.95 1.13 11.96
N VAL A 86 14.39 1.03 10.75
CA VAL A 86 12.95 1.08 10.51
C VAL A 86 12.53 -0.21 9.82
N PRO A 87 11.81 -1.12 10.50
CA PRO A 87 11.36 -2.34 9.88
C PRO A 87 10.34 -2.06 8.76
N PRO A 88 10.25 -2.91 7.71
CA PRO A 88 9.37 -2.66 6.57
C PRO A 88 7.89 -2.43 6.90
N ARG A 89 7.42 -2.98 8.02
CA ARG A 89 6.06 -2.79 8.54
C ARG A 89 5.74 -1.33 8.90
N GLU A 90 6.74 -0.57 9.34
CA GLU A 90 6.58 0.83 9.76
C GLU A 90 6.64 1.80 8.57
N ASP A 91 7.20 1.38 7.44
CA ASP A 91 7.27 2.15 6.19
C ASP A 91 6.52 1.45 5.04
N LEU A 92 5.33 0.92 5.36
CA LEU A 92 4.56 0.09 4.44
C LEU A 92 4.35 0.75 3.06
N THR A 93 4.00 2.04 3.06
CA THR A 93 3.73 2.80 1.84
C THR A 93 4.91 2.81 0.88
N THR A 94 6.13 2.97 1.37
CA THR A 94 7.34 3.00 0.53
C THR A 94 7.66 1.62 -0.02
N TRP A 95 7.52 0.57 0.79
CA TRP A 95 7.72 -0.80 0.35
C TRP A 95 6.68 -1.26 -0.69
N LEU A 96 5.42 -0.82 -0.57
CA LEU A 96 4.39 -1.07 -1.59
C LEU A 96 4.71 -0.33 -2.91
N LYS A 97 5.21 0.92 -2.84
CA LYS A 97 5.69 1.64 -4.03
C LYS A 97 6.88 0.94 -4.69
N PHE A 98 7.83 0.44 -3.90
CA PHE A 98 8.96 -0.33 -4.39
C PHE A 98 8.52 -1.65 -5.04
N THR A 99 7.54 -2.33 -4.45
CA THR A 99 6.92 -3.53 -5.04
C THR A 99 6.29 -3.23 -6.40
N ALA A 100 5.54 -2.12 -6.49
CA ALA A 100 4.96 -1.67 -7.76
C ALA A 100 6.03 -1.27 -8.79
N LEU A 101 7.14 -0.66 -8.37
CA LEU A 101 8.29 -0.37 -9.22
C LEU A 101 8.88 -1.67 -9.79
N CYS A 102 9.17 -2.66 -8.94
CA CYS A 102 9.69 -3.96 -9.36
C CYS A 102 8.78 -4.63 -10.41
N ARG A 103 7.46 -4.59 -10.18
CA ARG A 103 6.46 -5.12 -11.12
C ARG A 103 6.50 -4.39 -12.47
N LYS A 104 6.53 -3.04 -12.47
CA LYS A 104 6.59 -2.23 -13.70
C LYS A 104 7.90 -2.41 -14.47
N SER A 105 9.00 -2.67 -13.78
CA SER A 105 10.31 -2.94 -14.39
C SER A 105 10.51 -4.39 -14.82
N GLY A 106 9.48 -5.25 -14.74
CA GLY A 106 9.55 -6.67 -15.11
C GLY A 106 10.32 -7.56 -14.12
N ARG A 107 10.72 -7.04 -12.96
CA ARG A 107 11.40 -7.79 -11.89
C ARG A 107 10.37 -8.47 -10.98
N LEU A 108 9.54 -9.34 -11.56
CA LEU A 108 8.41 -9.98 -10.88
C LEU A 108 8.82 -10.83 -9.67
N SER A 109 9.91 -11.59 -9.80
CA SER A 109 10.43 -12.41 -8.70
C SER A 109 10.82 -11.57 -7.47
N LEU A 110 11.38 -10.38 -7.68
CA LEU A 110 11.69 -9.45 -6.60
C LEU A 110 10.41 -8.83 -6.02
N ALA A 111 9.45 -8.45 -6.86
CA ALA A 111 8.16 -7.94 -6.39
C ALA A 111 7.44 -8.95 -5.49
N THR A 112 7.44 -10.23 -5.88
CA THR A 112 6.87 -11.34 -5.10
C THR A 112 7.59 -11.50 -3.76
N LYS A 113 8.92 -11.56 -3.76
CA LYS A 113 9.70 -11.65 -2.50
C LYS A 113 9.41 -10.49 -1.55
N THR A 114 9.34 -9.26 -2.08
CA THR A 114 9.07 -8.07 -1.26
C THR A 114 7.66 -8.11 -0.66
N ILE A 115 6.63 -8.46 -1.45
CA ILE A 115 5.26 -8.52 -0.91
C ILE A 115 5.09 -9.68 0.08
N ASP A 116 5.76 -10.81 -0.15
CA ASP A 116 5.73 -11.96 0.77
C ASP A 116 6.44 -11.64 2.09
N MET A 117 7.54 -10.88 2.05
CA MET A 117 8.19 -10.34 3.24
C MET A 117 7.22 -9.49 4.08
N LEU A 118 6.45 -8.60 3.44
CA LEU A 118 5.45 -7.78 4.13
C LEU A 118 4.29 -8.64 4.68
N ARG A 119 3.88 -9.68 3.96
CA ARG A 119 2.79 -10.59 4.35
C ARG A 119 3.20 -11.66 5.37
N ALA A 120 4.48 -11.76 5.71
CA ALA A 120 4.93 -12.61 6.81
C ALA A 120 4.30 -12.18 8.14
N ASP A 121 3.98 -10.90 8.29
CA ASP A 121 3.16 -10.39 9.39
C ASP A 121 1.68 -10.68 9.13
N SER A 122 1.05 -11.42 10.04
CA SER A 122 -0.37 -11.78 9.97
C SER A 122 -1.31 -10.56 9.96
N THR A 123 -0.89 -9.43 10.54
CA THR A 123 -1.66 -8.19 10.55
C THR A 123 -1.68 -7.54 9.18
N LEU A 124 -0.49 -7.36 8.57
CA LEU A 124 -0.32 -6.83 7.22
C LEU A 124 -0.92 -7.75 6.16
N LYS A 125 -0.89 -9.07 6.37
CA LYS A 125 -1.56 -10.02 5.47
C LYS A 125 -3.08 -9.78 5.37
N ARG A 126 -3.70 -9.28 6.43
CA ARG A 126 -5.13 -8.94 6.46
C ARG A 126 -5.40 -7.50 6.03
N ASP A 127 -4.36 -6.69 5.86
CA ASP A 127 -4.51 -5.32 5.39
C ASP A 127 -5.06 -5.33 3.94
N PRO A 128 -6.17 -4.60 3.68
CA PRO A 128 -6.79 -4.53 2.36
C PRO A 128 -5.85 -4.03 1.26
N VAL A 129 -4.98 -3.06 1.58
CA VAL A 129 -4.04 -2.45 0.63
C VAL A 129 -2.92 -3.43 0.28
N VAL A 130 -2.38 -4.13 1.27
CA VAL A 130 -1.35 -5.16 1.07
C VAL A 130 -1.91 -6.35 0.29
N THR A 131 -3.13 -6.77 0.62
CA THR A 131 -3.84 -7.82 -0.12
C THR A 131 -4.03 -7.42 -1.58
N TRP A 132 -4.46 -6.18 -1.84
CA TRP A 132 -4.60 -5.66 -3.19
C TRP A 132 -3.29 -5.65 -3.98
N GLU A 133 -2.20 -5.17 -3.40
CA GLU A 133 -0.89 -5.18 -4.07
C GLU A 133 -0.37 -6.60 -4.35
N TYR A 134 -0.63 -7.53 -3.42
CA TYR A 134 -0.32 -8.95 -3.61
C TYR A 134 -1.07 -9.57 -4.78
N LEU A 135 -2.39 -9.33 -4.88
CA LEU A 135 -3.20 -9.86 -5.98
C LEU A 135 -2.69 -9.35 -7.34
N LYS A 136 -2.28 -8.08 -7.41
CA LYS A 136 -1.66 -7.53 -8.63
C LYS A 136 -0.33 -8.19 -8.97
N ASN A 137 0.50 -8.52 -7.98
CA ASN A 137 1.73 -9.27 -8.21
C ASN A 137 1.44 -10.69 -8.69
N LEU A 138 0.48 -11.37 -8.07
CA LEU A 138 0.11 -12.73 -8.46
C LEU A 138 -0.41 -12.80 -9.89
N TYR A 139 -1.27 -11.85 -10.27
CA TYR A 139 -1.76 -11.72 -11.63
C TYR A 139 -0.61 -11.48 -12.63
N ALA A 140 0.30 -10.57 -12.29
CA ALA A 140 1.46 -10.27 -13.14
C ALA A 140 2.43 -11.46 -13.27
N ASN A 141 2.51 -12.32 -12.25
CA ASN A 141 3.35 -13.52 -12.23
C ASN A 141 2.78 -14.69 -13.05
N GLY A 142 1.58 -14.55 -13.63
CA GLY A 142 0.96 -15.53 -14.52
C GLY A 142 -0.15 -16.36 -13.88
N SER A 143 -0.29 -16.37 -12.56
CA SER A 143 -1.41 -17.02 -11.85
C SER A 143 -2.70 -16.18 -11.93
N ARG A 144 -3.12 -15.84 -13.15
CA ARG A 144 -4.20 -14.90 -13.44
C ARG A 144 -5.56 -15.36 -12.90
N TRP A 145 -5.89 -16.63 -13.07
CA TRP A 145 -7.14 -17.23 -12.57
C TRP A 145 -7.23 -17.19 -11.05
N GLU A 146 -6.17 -17.62 -10.37
CA GLU A 146 -6.08 -17.61 -8.90
C GLU A 146 -6.18 -16.18 -8.35
N ALA A 147 -5.46 -15.24 -8.95
CA ALA A 147 -5.52 -13.83 -8.57
C ALA A 147 -6.93 -13.24 -8.74
N ARG A 148 -7.63 -13.61 -9.81
CA ARG A 148 -9.01 -13.19 -10.09
C ARG A 148 -10.01 -13.78 -9.08
N ASP A 149 -9.91 -15.07 -8.79
CA ASP A 149 -10.79 -15.73 -7.82
C ASP A 149 -10.60 -15.18 -6.39
N MET A 150 -9.35 -14.96 -5.99
CA MET A 150 -9.06 -14.30 -4.72
C MET A 150 -9.53 -12.84 -4.68
N LEU A 151 -9.46 -12.11 -5.79
CA LEU A 151 -10.01 -10.75 -5.88
C LEU A 151 -11.54 -10.75 -5.74
N GLN A 152 -12.21 -11.73 -6.33
CA GLN A 152 -13.65 -11.90 -6.18
C GLN A 152 -14.04 -12.22 -4.73
N SER A 153 -13.33 -13.12 -4.09
CA SER A 153 -13.53 -13.46 -2.67
C SER A 153 -13.30 -12.23 -1.77
N PHE A 154 -12.24 -11.47 -2.03
CA PHE A 154 -11.95 -10.21 -1.34
C PHE A 154 -13.09 -9.19 -1.49
N LEU A 155 -13.63 -9.04 -2.71
CA LEU A 155 -14.76 -8.14 -2.98
C LEU A 155 -16.06 -8.64 -2.35
N GLN A 156 -16.30 -9.93 -2.22
CA GLN A 156 -17.48 -10.45 -1.51
C GLN A 156 -17.39 -10.16 0.00
N GLN A 157 -16.19 -10.35 0.58
CA GLN A 157 -15.93 -10.10 1.99
C GLN A 157 -16.07 -8.60 2.36
N HIS A 158 -15.70 -7.69 1.46
CA HIS A 158 -15.65 -6.25 1.75
C HIS A 158 -16.72 -5.41 1.01
N GLY A 159 -17.32 -5.93 -0.05
CA GLY A 159 -18.31 -5.26 -0.91
C GLY A 159 -19.76 -5.45 -0.45
N ALA A 160 -20.06 -6.44 0.40
CA ALA A 160 -21.39 -6.60 1.01
C ALA A 160 -21.79 -5.45 1.97
N VAL A 161 -20.86 -4.52 2.25
CA VAL A 161 -21.08 -3.34 3.12
C VAL A 161 -21.43 -2.09 2.30
N VAL A 162 -21.52 -2.17 0.97
CA VAL A 162 -22.09 -1.09 0.14
C VAL A 162 -23.61 -1.17 0.23
N ASN A 163 -24.15 -0.49 1.24
CA ASN A 163 -25.55 -0.12 1.48
C ASN A 163 -26.65 -0.90 0.69
N PRO A 164 -27.47 -1.74 1.36
CA PRO A 164 -28.64 -2.39 0.75
C PRO A 164 -29.62 -1.44 0.06
N ASP A 165 -29.56 -0.14 0.36
CA ASP A 165 -30.42 0.89 -0.25
C ASP A 165 -29.97 1.36 -1.66
N LEU A 166 -28.85 0.84 -2.20
CA LEU A 166 -28.36 1.15 -3.55
C LEU A 166 -28.60 0.03 -4.56
N ILE A 167 -29.65 -0.77 -4.36
CA ILE A 167 -30.21 -1.59 -5.44
C ILE A 167 -30.87 -0.63 -6.42
N ILE A 168 -30.16 -0.30 -7.51
CA ILE A 168 -30.80 0.25 -8.70
C ILE A 168 -31.64 -0.90 -9.27
N ASP A 169 -32.93 -0.86 -8.96
CA ASP A 169 -33.95 -1.73 -9.52
C ASP A 169 -34.02 -1.53 -11.03
N VAL A 170 -33.33 -2.40 -11.78
CA VAL A 170 -33.45 -2.46 -13.24
C VAL A 170 -34.68 -3.32 -13.56
N GLY A 171 -35.83 -2.64 -13.53
CA GLY A 171 -37.01 -2.97 -14.32
C GLY A 171 -37.84 -4.15 -13.84
N THR A 172 -39.07 -3.88 -13.39
CA THR A 172 -40.30 -4.01 -14.21
C THR A 172 -41.55 -3.79 -13.34
N GLY A 173 -42.46 -2.90 -13.76
CA GLY A 173 -43.86 -2.94 -13.34
C GLY A 173 -44.39 -1.76 -12.52
N VAL A 174 -45.03 -0.81 -13.22
CA VAL A 174 -46.18 0.03 -12.85
C VAL A 174 -46.19 0.77 -11.49
N PRO A 175 -46.24 2.12 -11.47
CA PRO A 175 -46.43 2.87 -10.22
C PRO A 175 -47.92 2.90 -9.83
N SER A 176 -48.29 2.21 -8.75
CA SER A 176 -49.58 2.44 -8.09
C SER A 176 -49.40 3.39 -6.91
N ALA A 177 -49.94 4.59 -7.07
CA ALA A 177 -49.94 5.65 -6.07
C ALA A 177 -50.69 5.25 -4.80
N VAL A 178 -50.05 5.39 -3.65
CA VAL A 178 -50.73 5.49 -2.34
C VAL A 178 -50.24 6.75 -1.65
N LEU A 179 -51.16 7.70 -1.52
CA LEU A 179 -51.02 8.97 -0.80
C LEU A 179 -50.76 8.74 0.71
N PRO A 180 -49.94 9.56 1.38
CA PRO A 180 -49.88 9.58 2.83
C PRO A 180 -50.92 10.57 3.39
N SER A 181 -51.56 10.20 4.51
CA SER A 181 -52.35 11.12 5.33
C SER A 181 -52.14 10.82 6.83
N PRO A 182 -52.38 11.80 7.72
CA PRO A 182 -51.31 12.28 8.59
C PRO A 182 -51.54 12.08 10.10
N ARG A 183 -50.42 12.09 10.84
CA ARG A 183 -50.20 12.53 12.23
C ARG A 183 -51.21 12.13 13.32
N SER A 184 -50.68 11.48 14.36
CA SER A 184 -50.88 12.00 15.73
C SER A 184 -49.67 11.75 16.62
N ARG A 185 -49.48 12.65 17.58
CA ARG A 185 -48.26 12.90 18.37
C ARG A 185 -48.60 12.69 19.85
N ARG A 186 -47.58 12.28 20.63
CA ARG A 186 -47.39 12.36 22.10
C ARG A 186 -47.86 11.15 22.93
N ILE A 187 -47.31 10.80 24.10
CA ILE A 187 -46.10 11.08 24.94
C ILE A 187 -46.18 10.02 26.08
N GLY A 188 -45.05 9.52 26.62
CA GLY A 188 -45.00 9.01 28.00
C GLY A 188 -44.20 7.73 28.27
N SER A 189 -43.00 7.89 28.87
CA SER A 189 -42.08 6.87 29.41
C SER A 189 -42.56 6.30 30.77
N PRO A 190 -41.74 5.60 31.62
CA PRO A 190 -40.50 4.82 31.43
C PRO A 190 -40.52 3.45 32.19
N GLY A 191 -39.63 2.51 31.85
CA GLY A 191 -39.31 1.42 32.80
C GLY A 191 -38.65 0.20 32.18
N GLY A 192 -37.36 -0.02 32.48
CA GLY A 192 -36.69 -1.28 32.18
C GLY A 192 -35.18 -1.14 31.99
N ARG A 193 -34.42 -1.10 33.09
CA ARG A 193 -32.96 -1.27 33.08
C ARG A 193 -32.62 -2.69 32.62
N ARG A 194 -32.38 -2.89 31.32
CA ARG A 194 -31.66 -4.06 30.82
C ARG A 194 -30.18 -3.71 30.66
N ARG A 195 -29.35 -4.30 31.51
CA ARG A 195 -27.88 -4.30 31.37
C ARG A 195 -27.54 -4.91 30.02
N ARG A 196 -27.21 -4.09 29.03
CA ARG A 196 -26.56 -4.53 27.78
C ARG A 196 -25.14 -4.94 28.16
N ARG A 197 -24.84 -6.24 28.04
CA ARG A 197 -23.45 -6.71 27.92
C ARG A 197 -22.85 -5.97 26.73
N ALA A 198 -21.76 -5.24 26.96
CA ALA A 198 -20.94 -4.70 25.89
C ALA A 198 -20.37 -5.91 25.13
N ALA A 199 -21.01 -6.27 24.02
CA ALA A 199 -20.32 -7.02 22.99
C ALA A 199 -19.20 -6.10 22.52
N SER A 200 -17.96 -6.55 22.68
CA SER A 200 -16.78 -5.93 22.09
C SER A 200 -17.01 -5.80 20.59
N SER A 201 -17.45 -4.63 20.16
CA SER A 201 -17.53 -4.27 18.75
C SER A 201 -16.09 -4.18 18.25
N PHE A 202 -15.60 -5.30 17.73
CA PHE A 202 -14.41 -5.32 16.90
C PHE A 202 -14.76 -4.48 15.66
N SER A 203 -14.33 -3.23 15.66
CA SER A 203 -14.61 -2.31 14.56
C SER A 203 -13.89 -2.86 13.34
N GLN A 204 -14.62 -3.51 12.42
CA GLN A 204 -14.08 -3.87 11.11
C GLN A 204 -13.63 -2.55 10.47
N SER A 205 -12.31 -2.36 10.37
CA SER A 205 -11.72 -1.23 9.67
C SER A 205 -12.28 -1.22 8.26
N GLN A 206 -13.16 -0.26 7.98
CA GLN A 206 -13.85 -0.15 6.70
C GLN A 206 -12.81 0.07 5.60
N VAL A 207 -12.85 -0.78 4.56
CA VAL A 207 -11.94 -0.65 3.42
C VAL A 207 -12.21 0.67 2.70
N PRO A 208 -11.18 1.44 2.30
CA PRO A 208 -11.38 2.68 1.57
C PRO A 208 -12.19 2.44 0.29
N ILE A 209 -13.23 3.25 0.07
CA ILE A 209 -14.12 3.14 -1.11
C ILE A 209 -13.31 3.25 -2.42
N GLU A 210 -12.27 4.09 -2.43
CA GLU A 210 -11.38 4.24 -3.58
C GLU A 210 -10.60 2.95 -3.90
N LEU A 211 -10.28 2.14 -2.89
CA LEU A 211 -9.63 0.86 -3.11
C LEU A 211 -10.63 -0.16 -3.70
N LEU A 212 -11.85 -0.20 -3.16
CA LEU A 212 -12.91 -1.08 -3.65
C LEU A 212 -13.28 -0.77 -5.11
N SER A 213 -13.39 0.50 -5.48
CA SER A 213 -13.67 0.90 -6.87
C SER A 213 -12.57 0.44 -7.83
N LYS A 214 -11.29 0.58 -7.43
CA LYS A 214 -10.13 0.07 -8.20
C LYS A 214 -10.20 -1.46 -8.34
N CYS A 215 -10.57 -2.17 -7.28
CA CYS A 215 -10.73 -3.63 -7.30
C CYS A 215 -11.84 -4.06 -8.27
N HIS A 216 -13.02 -3.44 -8.22
CA HIS A 216 -14.12 -3.75 -9.15
C HIS A 216 -13.74 -3.49 -10.61
N LEU A 217 -13.09 -2.37 -10.89
CA LEU A 217 -12.61 -2.06 -12.24
C LEU A 217 -11.63 -3.13 -12.73
N LYS A 218 -10.66 -3.51 -11.90
CA LYS A 218 -9.67 -4.51 -12.25
C LYS A 218 -10.24 -5.91 -12.37
N MET A 219 -11.25 -6.25 -11.58
CA MET A 219 -11.98 -7.50 -11.70
C MET A 219 -12.64 -7.64 -13.08
N GLY A 220 -13.29 -6.58 -13.57
CA GLY A 220 -13.86 -6.56 -14.92
C GLY A 220 -12.79 -6.71 -16.01
N LEU A 221 -11.70 -5.95 -15.91
CA LEU A 221 -10.59 -6.02 -16.87
C LEU A 221 -9.95 -7.40 -16.92
N TRP A 222 -9.62 -7.99 -15.77
CA TRP A 222 -9.00 -9.32 -15.70
C TRP A 222 -9.94 -10.42 -16.21
N THR A 223 -11.23 -10.30 -15.95
CA THR A 223 -12.24 -11.24 -16.49
C THR A 223 -12.30 -11.17 -18.01
N LYS A 224 -12.25 -9.95 -18.57
CA LYS A 224 -12.23 -9.74 -20.02
C LYS A 224 -10.95 -10.31 -20.65
N GLU A 225 -9.78 -9.97 -20.10
CA GLU A 225 -8.48 -10.48 -20.58
C GLU A 225 -8.44 -12.01 -20.57
N LEU A 226 -8.89 -12.64 -19.48
CA LEU A 226 -8.97 -14.10 -19.37
C LEU A 226 -9.95 -14.76 -20.35
N ALA A 227 -11.05 -14.08 -20.69
CA ALA A 227 -12.00 -14.57 -21.68
C ALA A 227 -11.46 -14.45 -23.11
N GLU A 228 -10.72 -13.38 -23.41
CA GLU A 228 -10.03 -13.20 -24.69
C GLU A 228 -8.91 -14.26 -24.87
N ASP A 229 -8.13 -14.53 -23.83
CA ASP A 229 -7.10 -15.58 -23.81
C ASP A 229 -7.69 -16.99 -24.06
N TYR A 230 -8.95 -17.22 -23.69
CA TYR A 230 -9.63 -18.52 -23.85
C TYR A 230 -10.21 -18.74 -25.25
N LEU A 231 -10.37 -17.68 -26.04
CA LEU A 231 -10.96 -17.70 -27.38
C LEU A 231 -9.90 -17.73 -28.50
N GLN A 232 -8.62 -17.63 -28.15
CA GLN A 232 -7.47 -17.76 -29.05
C GLN A 232 -6.85 -19.16 -28.97
#